data_AF-A0A2V8HXQ2-F1
#
_entry.id   AF-A0A2V8HXQ2-F1
#
_cell.length_a   1.000
_cell.length_b   1.000
_cell.length_c   1.000
_cell.angle_alpha   90.00
_cell.angle_beta   90.00
_cell.angle_gamma   90.00
#
_symmetry.space_group_name_H-M   'P 1'
#
loop_
_entity.id
_entity.type
_entity.pdbx_description
1 polymer ?
#
loop_
_entity_poly.entity_id
_entity_poly.type
_entity_poly.pdbx_seq_one_letter_code
_entity_poly.pdbx_strand_id
1 'polypeptide(L)'
;MLMRLRWILSPIGALVLMAVPHHLAAQTPFESSTGPIPYNGQYSRGQDVVPSYDGWKANPDGTFSMYFGYMNRNFEEQLDIDIGPNNNVDGSDRGQPTHFYPRR
;
A
#
# COMPACT_ATOMS: atom_id res chain seq x y z
N MET A 1 41.76 -37.28 -42.40
CA MET A 1 40.75 -37.20 -41.31
C MET A 1 41.35 -36.29 -40.24
N LEU A 2 40.96 -35.05 -39.97
CA LEU A 2 39.77 -34.26 -40.27
C LEU A 2 40.13 -32.77 -40.05
N MET A 3 39.59 -31.86 -40.87
CA MET A 3 39.57 -30.41 -40.62
C MET A 3 38.85 -30.11 -39.28
N ARG A 4 39.38 -29.19 -38.46
CA ARG A 4 38.66 -28.62 -37.32
C ARG A 4 38.18 -27.20 -37.62
N LEU A 5 36.87 -27.09 -37.66
CA LEU A 5 36.01 -25.95 -37.95
C LEU A 5 36.03 -24.92 -36.81
N ARG A 6 35.95 -23.63 -37.18
CA ARG A 6 35.90 -22.43 -36.31
C ARG A 6 34.54 -22.30 -35.58
N TRP A 7 34.37 -21.20 -34.82
CA TRP A 7 33.15 -20.62 -34.20
C TRP A 7 32.95 -21.05 -32.73
N ILE A 8 32.78 -20.20 -31.70
CA ILE A 8 32.39 -18.78 -31.54
C ILE A 8 32.91 -18.26 -30.19
N LEU A 9 33.39 -17.02 -30.15
CA LEU A 9 33.53 -16.20 -28.94
C LEU A 9 32.13 -15.92 -28.37
N SER A 10 31.86 -16.28 -27.11
CA SER A 10 30.70 -15.73 -26.41
C SER A 10 31.14 -15.24 -25.02
N PRO A 11 30.83 -13.98 -24.65
CA PRO A 11 31.33 -13.35 -23.45
C PRO A 11 30.52 -13.82 -22.23
N ILE A 12 31.09 -14.73 -21.44
CA ILE A 12 30.60 -15.00 -20.09
C ILE A 12 31.16 -13.88 -19.20
N GLY A 13 30.50 -12.72 -19.22
CA GLY A 13 31.05 -11.54 -18.58
C GLY A 13 30.06 -10.39 -18.40
N ALA A 14 28.81 -10.67 -18.03
CA ALA A 14 27.88 -9.68 -17.47
C ALA A 14 26.63 -10.35 -16.87
N LEU A 15 26.80 -11.38 -16.04
CA LEU A 15 25.70 -11.93 -15.25
C LEU A 15 26.07 -11.96 -13.76
N VAL A 16 26.32 -10.77 -13.21
CA VAL A 16 26.28 -10.52 -11.77
C VAL A 16 25.34 -9.35 -11.53
N LEU A 17 24.06 -9.56 -11.81
CA LEU A 17 22.96 -8.86 -11.17
C LEU A 17 22.51 -9.75 -10.00
N MET A 18 23.41 -9.90 -9.01
CA MET A 18 23.08 -10.52 -7.74
C MET A 18 22.20 -9.56 -6.95
N ALA A 19 20.92 -9.90 -6.89
CA ALA A 19 20.09 -9.88 -5.69
C ALA A 19 20.31 -8.69 -4.75
N VAL A 20 19.73 -7.54 -5.09
CA VAL A 20 19.11 -6.74 -4.03
C VAL A 20 17.76 -7.41 -3.76
N PRO A 21 17.54 -7.99 -2.57
CA PRO A 21 16.19 -8.30 -2.17
C PRO A 21 15.45 -6.97 -2.00
N HIS A 22 14.74 -6.54 -3.04
CA HIS A 22 13.64 -5.60 -2.86
C HIS A 22 12.50 -6.34 -2.19
N HIS A 23 12.68 -6.69 -0.91
CA HIS A 23 11.55 -6.86 -0.01
C HIS A 23 11.04 -5.44 0.36
N LEU A 24 10.67 -4.65 -0.65
CA LEU A 24 9.45 -3.86 -0.49
C LEU A 24 8.33 -4.89 -0.55
N ALA A 25 8.17 -5.66 0.53
CA ALA A 25 6.83 -6.07 0.92
C ALA A 25 6.13 -4.80 1.38
N ALA A 26 5.85 -3.90 0.43
CA ALA A 26 4.73 -3.01 0.55
C ALA A 26 3.54 -3.91 0.81
N GLN A 27 2.92 -3.70 1.98
CA GLN A 27 1.65 -4.25 2.47
C GLN A 27 1.13 -5.47 1.70
N THR A 28 1.11 -6.63 2.36
CA THR A 28 0.17 -7.69 1.97
C THR A 28 -1.21 -7.06 1.81
N PRO A 29 -1.83 -7.04 0.61
CA PRO A 29 -3.18 -6.55 0.46
C PRO A 29 -4.06 -7.33 1.42
N PHE A 30 -4.86 -6.64 2.21
CA PHE A 30 -5.86 -7.29 3.04
C PHE A 30 -6.94 -7.85 2.12
N GLU A 31 -6.72 -9.07 1.62
CA GLU A 31 -7.80 -9.92 1.17
C GLU A 31 -8.69 -10.26 2.39
N SER A 32 -9.65 -9.39 2.66
CA SER A 32 -10.95 -9.79 3.23
C SER A 32 -12.10 -9.36 2.32
N SER A 33 -11.87 -9.45 1.01
CA SER A 33 -12.92 -9.47 0.01
C SER A 33 -12.39 -10.21 -1.20
N THR A 34 -12.50 -11.55 -1.18
CA THR A 34 -12.19 -12.42 -2.33
C THR A 34 -13.26 -12.36 -3.43
N GLY A 35 -14.10 -11.33 -3.43
CA GLY A 35 -15.01 -11.01 -4.53
C GLY A 35 -14.53 -9.78 -5.29
N PRO A 36 -14.88 -9.60 -6.57
CA PRO A 36 -14.88 -8.28 -7.16
C PRO A 36 -15.62 -7.37 -6.18
N ILE A 37 -15.01 -6.27 -5.71
CA ILE A 37 -15.76 -5.25 -4.96
C ILE A 37 -16.92 -4.87 -5.89
N PRO A 38 -18.17 -5.25 -5.60
CA PRO A 38 -19.26 -4.83 -6.44
C PRO A 38 -19.41 -3.35 -6.13
N TYR A 39 -18.75 -2.50 -6.91
CA TYR A 39 -19.05 -1.07 -6.92
C TYR A 39 -20.39 -0.90 -7.64
N ASN A 40 -21.46 -1.36 -6.98
CA ASN A 40 -22.82 -1.30 -7.49
C ASN A 40 -23.54 -0.01 -7.04
N GLY A 41 -22.80 0.94 -6.47
CA GLY A 41 -23.32 2.19 -5.95
C GLY A 41 -22.56 2.64 -4.70
N GLN A 42 -22.65 3.94 -4.42
CA GLN A 42 -22.27 4.53 -3.15
C GLN A 42 -23.15 3.92 -2.04
N TYR A 43 -22.54 3.35 -1.00
CA TYR A 43 -23.30 2.89 0.16
C TYR A 43 -23.73 4.10 0.98
N SER A 44 -25.02 4.26 1.26
CA SER A 44 -25.46 5.34 2.14
C SER A 44 -24.90 5.18 3.56
N ARG A 45 -24.88 3.95 4.09
CA ARG A 45 -24.59 3.60 5.49
C ARG A 45 -24.04 2.17 5.65
N GLY A 46 -23.57 1.83 6.85
CA GLY A 46 -23.22 0.48 7.31
C GLY A 46 -21.86 -0.03 6.84
N GLN A 47 -21.02 0.82 6.25
CA GLN A 47 -19.64 0.52 5.88
C GLN A 47 -18.67 1.02 6.94
N ASP A 48 -17.43 0.53 6.90
CA ASP A 48 -16.36 0.99 7.77
C ASP A 48 -15.67 2.28 7.24
N VAL A 49 -14.63 2.68 7.95
CA VAL A 49 -13.64 3.67 7.52
C VAL A 49 -12.33 2.94 7.20
N VAL A 50 -11.71 3.29 6.08
CA VAL A 50 -10.41 2.73 5.68
C VAL A 50 -9.33 3.82 5.65
N PRO A 51 -8.06 3.49 5.95
CA PRO A 51 -6.97 4.43 5.76
C PRO A 51 -6.79 4.76 4.27
N SER A 52 -6.56 6.04 3.95
CA SER A 52 -6.20 6.49 2.61
C SER A 52 -4.74 6.90 2.59
N TYR A 53 -3.99 6.48 1.58
CA TYR A 53 -2.65 7.01 1.35
C TYR A 53 -2.75 8.20 0.40
N ASP A 54 -2.45 9.39 0.92
CA ASP A 54 -2.64 10.64 0.20
C ASP A 54 -1.33 11.14 -0.45
N GLY A 55 -0.23 10.41 -0.24
CA GLY A 55 1.05 10.63 -0.89
C GLY A 55 2.20 10.83 0.07
N TRP A 56 3.28 11.41 -0.43
CA TRP A 56 4.52 11.59 0.32
C TRP A 56 5.28 12.84 -0.11
N LYS A 57 6.22 13.26 0.72
CA LYS A 57 7.13 14.38 0.46
C LYS A 57 8.55 14.01 0.89
N ALA A 58 9.54 14.31 0.05
CA ALA A 58 10.94 14.26 0.43
C ALA A 58 11.29 15.40 1.39
N ASN A 59 12.06 15.08 2.43
CA ASN A 59 12.56 16.04 3.41
C ASN A 59 14.02 16.44 3.08
N PRO A 60 14.49 17.63 3.50
CA PRO A 60 15.86 18.09 3.20
C PRO A 60 16.97 17.22 3.79
N ASP A 61 16.67 16.43 4.81
CA ASP A 61 17.59 15.51 5.50
C ASP A 61 17.69 14.12 4.81
N GLY A 62 17.04 13.96 3.65
CA GLY A 62 17.01 12.70 2.90
C GLY A 62 15.96 11.69 3.36
N THR A 63 15.14 12.03 4.36
CA THR A 63 13.99 11.21 4.78
C THR A 63 12.74 11.52 3.96
N PHE A 64 11.66 10.76 4.18
CA PHE A 64 10.37 10.98 3.55
C PHE A 64 9.27 11.11 4.59
N SER A 65 8.40 12.10 4.40
CA SER A 65 7.13 12.21 5.12
C SER A 65 6.05 11.51 4.31
N MET A 66 5.30 10.59 4.93
CA MET A 66 4.15 9.93 4.31
C MET A 66 2.86 10.51 4.90
N TYR A 67 1.86 10.75 4.05
CA TYR A 67 0.59 11.33 4.43
C TYR A 67 -0.50 10.29 4.32
N PHE A 68 -1.23 10.12 5.41
CA PHE A 68 -2.38 9.23 5.49
C PHE A 68 -3.60 10.03 5.93
N GLY A 69 -4.68 9.82 5.19
CA GLY A 69 -6.01 10.26 5.54
C GLY A 69 -6.89 9.06 5.86
N TYR A 70 -8.18 9.24 5.65
CA TYR A 70 -9.18 8.18 5.75
C TYR A 70 -10.23 8.35 4.66
N MET A 71 -10.87 7.26 4.28
CA MET A 71 -12.09 7.27 3.48
C MET A 71 -13.23 6.67 4.30
N ASN A 72 -14.21 7.50 4.63
CA ASN A 72 -15.50 6.99 5.10
C ASN A 72 -16.26 6.49 3.87
N ARG A 73 -16.50 5.18 3.80
CA ARG A 73 -17.15 4.54 2.65
C ARG A 73 -18.67 4.73 2.63
N ASN A 74 -19.21 5.41 3.65
CA ASN A 74 -20.60 5.81 3.75
C ASN A 74 -20.85 7.19 3.13
N PHE A 75 -21.99 7.34 2.47
CA PHE A 75 -22.37 8.57 1.79
C PHE A 75 -23.17 9.54 2.67
N GLU A 76 -23.80 9.04 3.74
CA GLU A 76 -24.61 9.82 4.68
C GLU A 76 -24.14 9.64 6.13
N GLU A 77 -23.74 8.43 6.52
CA GLU A 77 -23.40 8.11 7.90
C GLU A 77 -22.02 8.65 8.29
N GLN A 78 -22.00 9.41 9.39
CA GLN A 78 -20.78 9.76 10.11
C GLN A 78 -20.52 8.67 11.15
N LEU A 79 -19.24 8.37 11.38
CA LEU A 79 -18.84 7.36 12.36
C LEU A 79 -18.03 8.02 13.47
N ASP A 80 -18.41 7.73 14.70
CA ASP A 80 -17.66 8.05 15.91
C ASP A 80 -16.98 6.76 16.40
N ILE A 81 -15.65 6.73 16.33
CA ILE A 81 -14.84 5.58 16.74
C ILE A 81 -13.74 6.08 17.67
N ASP A 82 -13.93 5.84 18.96
CA ASP A 82 -12.96 6.19 20.00
C ASP A 82 -11.62 5.50 19.77
N ILE A 83 -10.55 6.14 20.25
CA ILE A 83 -9.21 5.55 20.26
C ILE A 83 -9.25 4.21 21.00
N GLY A 84 -8.77 3.15 20.35
CA GLY A 84 -8.84 1.80 20.90
C GLY A 84 -8.62 0.74 19.82
N PRO A 85 -8.93 -0.53 20.08
CA PRO A 85 -8.65 -1.63 19.15
C PRO A 85 -9.21 -1.46 17.73
N ASN A 86 -10.29 -0.68 17.58
CA ASN A 86 -10.94 -0.41 16.29
C ASN A 86 -10.49 0.91 15.63
N ASN A 87 -9.67 1.71 16.32
CA ASN A 87 -9.09 2.96 15.82
C ASN A 87 -7.71 3.18 16.45
N ASN A 88 -6.71 2.51 15.88
CA ASN A 88 -5.39 2.38 16.48
C ASN A 88 -4.28 2.56 15.46
N VAL A 89 -3.19 3.22 15.88
CA VAL A 89 -1.95 3.29 15.11
C VAL A 89 -0.80 2.80 16.01
N ASP A 90 -0.28 1.61 15.69
CA ASP A 90 0.81 0.94 16.42
C ASP A 90 0.62 0.88 17.95
N GLY A 91 -0.58 0.56 18.40
CA GLY A 91 -0.91 0.43 19.83
C GLY A 91 -1.11 1.76 20.57
N SER A 92 -1.09 2.90 19.88
CA SER A 92 -1.08 4.22 20.51
C SER A 92 -2.07 5.20 19.89
N ASP A 93 -2.36 6.27 20.63
CA ASP A 93 -2.93 7.51 20.08
C ASP A 93 -1.82 8.30 19.38
N ARG A 94 -1.96 8.51 18.06
CA ARG A 94 -1.08 9.35 17.24
C ARG A 94 -1.80 10.57 16.69
N GLY A 95 -2.93 10.95 17.29
CA GLY A 95 -3.77 12.04 16.82
C GLY A 95 -4.63 11.65 15.61
N GLN A 96 -4.92 10.36 15.43
CA GLN A 96 -5.89 9.92 14.43
C GLN A 96 -7.29 10.46 14.75
N PRO A 97 -8.15 10.75 13.74
CA PRO A 97 -9.50 11.22 14.00
C PRO A 97 -10.33 10.21 14.79
N THR A 98 -11.24 10.71 15.62
CA THR A 98 -12.28 9.88 16.27
C THR A 98 -13.67 10.09 15.65
N HIS A 99 -13.82 11.11 14.81
CA HIS A 99 -15.05 11.41 14.09
C HIS A 99 -14.77 11.45 12.58
N PHE A 100 -15.53 10.66 11.82
CA PHE A 100 -15.26 10.39 10.41
C PHE A 100 -16.41 10.87 9.52
N TYR A 101 -16.22 12.03 8.89
CA TYR A 101 -17.18 12.59 7.94
C TYR A 101 -17.23 11.83 6.60
N PRO A 102 -18.41 11.70 5.98
CA PRO A 102 -18.55 11.31 4.58
C PRO A 102 -17.78 12.22 3.61
N ARG A 103 -17.34 11.66 2.48
CA ARG A 103 -16.87 12.40 1.27
C ARG A 103 -15.62 13.27 1.48
N ARG A 104 -14.58 12.73 2.10
CA ARG A 104 -13.27 13.39 2.26
C ARG A 104 -12.27 12.94 1.21
#